data_AF-A0AAW9Q1R1-F1
#
_entry.id   AF-A0AAW9Q1R1-F1
#
_cell.length_a   1.000
_cell.length_b   1.000
_cell.length_c   1.000
_cell.angle_alpha   90.00
_cell.angle_beta   90.00
_cell.angle_gamma   90.00
#
_symmetry.space_group_name_H-M   'P 1'
#
loop_
_entity.id
_entity.type
_entity.pdbx_description
1 polymer ?
#
loop_
_entity_poly.entity_id
_entity_poly.type
_entity_poly.pdbx_seq_one_letter_code
_entity_poly.pdbx_strand_id
1 'polypeptide(L)' 'MKTYSFNQILELVEEMSDDEKFTLLDLVGHRLREKRRDEIALNIARSNEEYTQGQVFRGTLAEVMAELRR' A
#
# COMPACT_ATOMS: atom_id res chain seq x y z
N MET A 1 -19.97 8.60 -18.08
CA MET A 1 -18.81 7.72 -17.83
C MET A 1 -19.32 6.30 -17.89
N LYS A 2 -18.72 5.43 -18.70
CA LYS A 2 -19.14 4.03 -18.80
C LYS A 2 -18.49 3.27 -17.64
N THR A 3 -19.29 2.61 -16.81
CA THR A 3 -18.79 1.78 -15.70
C THR A 3 -18.72 0.35 -16.19
N TYR A 4 -17.53 -0.24 -16.16
CA TYR A 4 -17.32 -1.65 -16.47
C TYR A 4 -17.27 -2.46 -15.17
N SER A 5 -17.89 -3.64 -15.16
CA SER A 5 -17.67 -4.61 -14.10
C SER A 5 -16.25 -5.19 -14.21
N PHE A 6 -15.75 -5.80 -13.12
CA PHE A 6 -14.43 -6.43 -13.15
C PHE A 6 -14.32 -7.52 -14.22
N ASN A 7 -15.34 -8.36 -14.37
CA ASN A 7 -15.36 -9.42 -15.39
C ASN A 7 -15.32 -8.83 -16.81
N GLN A 8 -16.04 -7.73 -17.07
CA GLN A 8 -15.97 -7.06 -18.37
C GLN A 8 -14.59 -6.48 -18.65
N ILE A 9 -13.87 -6.01 -17.61
CA ILE A 9 -12.49 -5.55 -17.77
C ILE A 9 -11.58 -6.72 -18.13
N LEU A 10 -11.77 -7.90 -17.52
CA LEU A 10 -10.98 -9.10 -17.86
C LEU A 10 -11.19 -9.52 -19.32
N GLU A 11 -12.44 -9.57 -19.78
CA GLU A 11 -12.77 -9.87 -21.18
C GLU A 11 -12.09 -8.88 -22.15
N LEU A 12 -12.15 -7.57 -21.84
CA LEU A 12 -11.47 -6.56 -22.65
C LEU A 12 -9.95 -6.73 -22.65
N VAL A 13 -9.37 -7.11 -21.52
CA VAL A 13 -7.92 -7.40 -21.43
C VAL A 13 -7.57 -8.64 -22.23
N GLU A 14 -8.42 -9.67 -22.27
CA GLU A 14 -8.19 -10.87 -23.07
C GLU A 14 -8.16 -10.58 -24.58
N GLU A 15 -8.99 -9.64 -25.04
CA GLU A 15 -9.06 -9.21 -26.44
C GLU A 15 -7.87 -8.35 -26.90
N MET A 16 -7.07 -7.81 -25.96
CA MET A 16 -5.89 -6.99 -26.29
C MET A 16 -4.77 -7.83 -26.94
N SER A 17 -3.93 -7.18 -27.74
CA SER A 17 -2.69 -7.79 -28.25
C SER A 17 -1.70 -8.05 -27.09
N ASP A 18 -0.74 -8.95 -27.32
CA ASP A 18 0.26 -9.29 -26.31
C ASP A 18 1.09 -8.07 -25.90
N ASP A 19 1.50 -7.23 -26.85
CA ASP A 19 2.26 -5.99 -26.57
C ASP A 19 1.47 -5.01 -25.68
N GLU A 20 0.17 -4.87 -25.94
CA GLU A 20 -0.70 -4.02 -25.12
C GLU A 20 -0.91 -4.61 -23.71
N LYS A 21 -1.04 -5.94 -23.60
CA LYS A 21 -1.13 -6.64 -22.31
C LYS A 21 0.14 -6.45 -21.49
N PHE A 22 1.32 -6.59 -22.10
CA PHE A 22 2.60 -6.33 -21.42
C PHE A 22 2.71 -4.89 -20.96
N THR A 23 2.35 -3.93 -21.82
CA THR A 23 2.34 -2.51 -21.46
C THR A 23 1.39 -2.22 -20.30
N LEU A 24 0.19 -2.82 -20.29
CA LEU A 24 -0.78 -2.69 -19.21
C LEU A 24 -0.24 -3.25 -17.90
N LEU A 25 0.38 -4.43 -17.94
CA LEU A 25 0.98 -5.08 -16.77
C LEU A 25 2.05 -4.18 -16.12
N ASP A 26 2.94 -3.61 -16.94
CA ASP A 26 3.99 -2.71 -16.48
C ASP A 26 3.41 -1.46 -15.83
N LEU A 27 2.41 -0.83 -16.47
CA LEU A 27 1.75 0.36 -15.96
C LEU A 27 1.05 0.10 -14.62
N VAL A 28 0.24 -0.96 -14.53
CA VAL A 28 -0.49 -1.33 -13.31
C VAL A 28 0.49 -1.68 -12.20
N GLY A 29 1.52 -2.48 -12.50
CA GLY A 29 2.56 -2.84 -11.56
C GLY A 29 3.31 -1.62 -11.02
N HIS A 30 3.67 -0.67 -11.88
CA HIS A 30 4.31 0.58 -11.46
C HIS A 30 3.39 1.38 -10.53
N ARG A 31 2.12 1.57 -10.90
CA ARG A 31 1.16 2.32 -10.08
C ARG A 31 0.92 1.69 -8.70
N LEU A 32 0.85 0.37 -8.63
CA LEU A 32 0.70 -0.33 -7.34
C LEU A 32 1.94 -0.15 -6.45
N ARG A 33 3.15 -0.13 -7.03
CA ARG A 33 4.37 0.16 -6.28
C ARG A 33 4.42 1.59 -5.76
N GLU A 34 4.00 2.57 -6.57
CA GLU A 34 3.89 3.97 -6.11
C GLU A 34 2.89 4.10 -4.97
N LYS A 35 1.68 3.54 -5.13
CA LYS A 35 0.67 3.58 -4.06
C LYS A 35 1.19 2.99 -2.75
N ARG A 36 1.91 1.87 -2.81
CA ARG A 36 2.53 1.27 -1.63
C ARG A 36 3.60 2.18 -1.01
N ARG A 37 4.37 2.91 -1.82
CA ARG A 37 5.34 3.90 -1.31
C ARG A 37 4.65 5.05 -0.60
N ASP A 38 3.55 5.56 -1.16
CA ASP A 38 2.76 6.62 -0.55
C ASP A 38 2.20 6.18 0.82
N GLU A 39 1.70 4.95 0.91
CA GLU A 39 1.23 4.36 2.17
C GLU A 39 2.36 4.25 3.21
N ILE A 40 3.56 3.85 2.80
CA ILE A 40 4.74 3.81 3.69
C ILE A 40 5.12 5.22 4.14
N ALA A 41 5.17 6.20 3.23
CA ALA A 41 5.51 7.57 3.55
C ALA A 41 4.50 8.18 4.55
N LEU A 42 3.20 7.92 4.35
CA LEU A 42 2.15 8.32 5.27
C LEU A 42 2.32 7.71 6.66
N ASN A 43 2.63 6.41 6.73
CA ASN A 43 2.87 5.73 8.00
C ASN A 43 4.09 6.30 8.73
N ILE A 44 5.20 6.57 8.01
CA ILE A 44 6.39 7.21 8.59
C ILE A 44 6.05 8.60 9.14
N ALA A 45 5.33 9.42 8.37
CA ALA A 45 4.92 10.75 8.81
C ALA A 45 4.09 10.69 10.10
N ARG A 46 3.12 9.77 10.15
CA ARG A 46 2.28 9.55 11.33
C ARG A 46 3.08 9.08 12.54
N SER A 47 3.95 8.08 12.38
CA SER A 47 4.77 7.60 13.49
C SER A 47 5.73 8.66 14.03
N ASN A 48 6.27 9.53 13.17
CA ASN A 48 7.08 10.67 13.61
C ASN A 48 6.26 11.70 14.40
N GLU A 49 5.03 11.97 13.96
CA GLU A 49 4.10 12.84 14.68
C GLU A 49 3.76 12.26 16.06
N GLU A 50 3.34 10.99 16.13
CA GLU A 50 3.05 10.28 17.38
C GLU A 50 4.24 10.29 18.34
N TYR A 51 5.46 10.05 17.82
CA TYR A 51 6.68 10.11 18.61
C TYR A 51 6.95 11.51 19.18
N THR A 52 6.77 12.55 18.36
CA THR A 52 6.97 13.96 18.75
C THR A 52 5.94 14.41 19.79
N GLN A 53 4.69 13.98 19.62
CA GLN A 53 3.59 14.27 20.55
C GLN A 53 3.64 13.42 21.83
N GLY A 54 4.59 12.49 21.94
CA GLY A 54 4.69 11.59 23.09
C GLY A 54 3.58 10.55 23.15
N GLN A 55 2.85 10.34 22.06
CA GLN A 55 1.82 9.30 21.89
C GLN A 55 2.47 7.93 21.61
N VAL A 56 3.55 7.63 22.32
CA VAL A 56 4.32 6.40 22.21
C VAL A 56 4.50 5.82 23.60
N PHE A 57 4.40 4.50 23.72
CA PHE A 57 4.75 3.83 24.96
C PHE A 57 6.26 3.98 25.21
N ARG A 58 6.63 4.45 26.41
CA ARG A 58 8.02 4.58 26.86
C ARG A 58 8.16 3.85 28.18
N GLY A 59 9.17 3.00 28.29
CA GLY A 59 9.46 2.24 29.50
C GLY A 59 10.83 1.59 29.42
N THR A 60 11.21 0.93 30.51
CA THR A 60 12.36 0.03 30.58
C THR A 60 12.20 -1.14 29.61
N LEU A 61 13.30 -1.83 29.29
CA LEU A 61 13.26 -3.02 28.45
C LEU A 61 12.26 -4.07 28.98
N ALA A 62 12.20 -4.26 30.30
CA ALA A 62 11.26 -5.20 30.92
C ALA A 62 9.79 -4.81 30.67
N GLU A 63 9.46 -3.52 30.81
CA GLU A 63 8.11 -3.00 30.57
C GLU A 63 7.71 -3.09 29.09
N VAL A 64 8.63 -2.75 28.17
CA VAL A 64 8.41 -2.91 26.72
C VAL A 64 8.20 -4.38 26.34
N MET A 65 9.01 -5.29 26.88
CA MET A 65 8.88 -6.72 26.61
C MET A 65 7.61 -7.33 27.19
N ALA A 66 7.09 -6.78 28.30
CA ALA A 66 5.80 -7.18 28.86
C ALA A 66 4.64 -6.72 27.96
N GLU A 67 4.68 -5.48 27.45
CA GLU A 67 3.66 -4.93 26.56
C GLU A 67 3.58 -5.70 25.23
N LEU A 68 4.72 -6.07 24.63
CA LEU A 68 4.76 -6.82 23.36
C LEU A 68 4.23 -8.26 23.45
N ARG A 69 4.13 -8.82 24.66
CA ARG A 69 3.66 -10.20 24.89
C ARG A 69 2.16 -10.28 25.22
N ARG A 70 1.49 -9.14 25.30
CA ARG A 70 0.06 -9.04 25.57
C ARG A 70 -0.77 -9.33 24.33
#